data_AF-A0AAU7M991-F1
#
_entry.id   AF-A0AAU7M991-F1
#
_cell.length_a   1.000
_cell.length_b   1.000
_cell.length_c   1.000
_cell.angle_alpha   90.00
_cell.angle_beta   90.00
_cell.angle_gamma   90.00
#
_symmetry.space_group_name_H-M   'P 1'
#
loop_
_entity.id
_entity.type
_entity.pdbx_description
1 polymer ?
#
loop_
_entity_poly.entity_id
_entity_poly.type
_entity_poly.pdbx_seq_one_letter_code
_entity_poly.pdbx_strand_id
1 'polypeptide(L)'
;MVRRVKRLVAAVTGALIATACSLALVGAAPARAAGSTAPKPPPAGVDITGDRLGQPLRLRPDTHPAEVVAVIDQVSWLGSTGQQRGPAADSLGPKYTIVVLAGDAPRSTYDLYPLAKGGPRVYRPARQPGATRAKAGWFFGRLNMSETLRTAGVPLERQFDTVTGGVGGGERVIPEDSLDPARDIDEVLGELQRLLLLNVGVMLVITFGLAGIALLIRHRTH
;
A
#
# COMPACT_ATOMS: atom_id res chain seq x y z
N MET A 1 15.77 8.86 -60.04
CA MET A 1 15.93 9.06 -58.58
C MET A 1 14.71 9.70 -57.89
N VAL A 2 13.93 10.55 -58.57
CA VAL A 2 12.78 11.30 -58.00
C VAL A 2 11.62 10.41 -57.46
N ARG A 3 11.44 9.19 -57.98
CA ARG A 3 10.35 8.27 -57.55
C ARG A 3 10.61 7.55 -56.21
N ARG A 4 11.89 7.31 -55.85
CA ARG A 4 12.24 6.72 -54.54
C ARG A 4 12.18 7.75 -53.41
N VAL A 5 12.52 9.01 -53.72
CA VAL A 5 12.39 10.15 -52.79
C VAL A 5 10.93 10.43 -52.44
N LYS A 6 10.01 10.37 -53.40
CA LYS A 6 8.55 10.50 -53.12
C LYS A 6 8.00 9.40 -52.20
N ARG A 7 8.52 8.16 -52.28
CA ARG A 7 8.08 7.04 -51.41
C ARG A 7 8.65 7.11 -50.00
N LEU A 8 9.88 7.60 -49.82
CA LEU A 8 10.49 7.79 -48.50
C LEU A 8 9.91 9.01 -47.77
N VAL A 9 9.59 10.09 -48.49
CA VAL A 9 8.86 11.22 -47.91
C VAL A 9 7.45 10.80 -47.48
N ALA A 10 6.74 9.99 -48.28
CA ALA A 10 5.44 9.44 -47.87
C ALA A 10 5.52 8.54 -46.61
N ALA A 11 6.60 7.76 -46.45
CA ALA A 11 6.80 6.91 -45.27
C ALA A 11 7.15 7.70 -44.00
N VAL A 12 7.91 8.80 -44.11
CA VAL A 12 8.30 9.65 -42.96
C VAL A 12 7.15 10.58 -42.55
N THR A 13 6.35 11.10 -43.49
CA THR A 13 5.14 11.86 -43.17
C THR A 13 4.05 10.97 -42.56
N GLY A 14 3.95 9.69 -42.97
CA GLY A 14 3.04 8.71 -42.38
C GLY A 14 3.37 8.36 -40.92
N ALA A 15 4.67 8.27 -40.58
CA ALA A 15 5.10 7.99 -39.21
C ALA A 15 4.85 9.16 -38.25
N LEU A 16 4.94 10.41 -38.71
CA LEU A 16 4.67 11.62 -37.90
C LEU A 16 3.17 11.89 -37.68
N ILE A 17 2.32 11.52 -38.63
CA ILE A 17 0.85 11.61 -38.45
C ILE A 17 0.35 10.49 -37.52
N ALA A 18 0.98 9.31 -37.52
CA ALA A 18 0.64 8.23 -36.59
C ALA A 18 0.99 8.54 -35.12
N THR A 19 2.07 9.29 -34.84
CA THR A 19 2.40 9.77 -33.48
C THR A 19 1.60 11.01 -33.05
N ALA A 20 1.18 11.86 -33.99
CA ALA A 20 0.29 12.99 -33.67
C ALA A 20 -1.16 12.55 -33.42
N CYS A 21 -1.65 11.51 -34.11
CA CYS A 21 -2.99 10.94 -33.84
C CYS A 21 -3.05 10.09 -32.55
N SER A 22 -1.92 9.74 -31.93
CA SER A 22 -1.92 9.07 -30.62
C SER A 22 -2.00 10.03 -29.44
N LEU A 23 -1.79 11.34 -29.64
CA LEU A 23 -2.01 12.37 -28.61
C LEU A 23 -3.35 13.12 -28.74
N ALA A 24 -4.05 13.00 -29.87
CA ALA A 24 -5.40 13.58 -30.05
C ALA A 24 -6.55 12.66 -29.58
N LEU A 25 -6.26 11.55 -28.90
CA LEU A 25 -7.25 10.69 -28.22
C LEU A 25 -7.25 10.84 -26.68
N VAL A 26 -6.54 11.82 -26.13
CA VAL A 26 -6.62 12.18 -24.70
C VAL A 26 -7.54 13.37 -24.53
N GLY A 27 -8.82 13.18 -24.86
CA GLY A 27 -9.78 14.28 -24.86
C GLY A 27 -11.21 13.90 -25.23
N ALA A 28 -11.73 12.79 -24.72
CA ALA A 28 -13.15 12.59 -24.47
C ALA A 28 -13.33 11.24 -23.78
N ALA A 29 -13.79 11.26 -22.53
CA ALA A 29 -14.32 10.08 -21.88
C ALA A 29 -15.50 9.51 -22.69
N PRO A 30 -15.51 8.22 -23.03
CA PRO A 30 -16.71 7.44 -22.85
C PRO A 30 -16.65 6.86 -21.43
N ALA A 31 -17.74 7.09 -20.70
CA ALA A 31 -18.11 6.37 -19.50
C ALA A 31 -17.59 4.93 -19.57
N ARG A 32 -16.55 4.64 -18.78
CA ARG A 32 -16.07 3.28 -18.62
C ARG A 32 -17.19 2.56 -17.91
N ALA A 33 -17.89 1.77 -18.72
CA ALA A 33 -18.64 0.58 -18.40
C ALA A 33 -19.27 0.56 -17.01
N ALA A 34 -20.59 0.42 -17.01
CA ALA A 34 -21.33 -0.33 -16.00
C ALA A 34 -20.65 -1.69 -15.78
N GLY A 35 -19.59 -1.68 -14.97
CA GLY A 35 -18.87 -2.84 -14.51
C GLY A 35 -19.72 -3.41 -13.40
N SER A 36 -20.39 -4.52 -13.70
CA SER A 36 -20.86 -5.53 -12.76
C SER A 36 -21.19 -4.99 -11.38
N THR A 37 -22.47 -4.82 -11.08
CA THR A 37 -22.99 -4.88 -9.71
C THR A 37 -22.76 -6.29 -9.17
N ALA A 38 -21.50 -6.70 -9.02
CA ALA A 38 -21.13 -7.67 -8.03
C ALA A 38 -21.78 -7.16 -6.72
N PRO A 39 -22.62 -7.98 -6.06
CA PRO A 39 -23.26 -7.57 -4.82
C PRO A 39 -22.20 -6.96 -3.92
N LYS A 40 -22.40 -5.70 -3.50
CA LYS A 40 -21.48 -5.03 -2.58
C LYS A 40 -21.25 -6.02 -1.43
N PRO A 41 -20.01 -6.48 -1.20
CA PRO A 41 -19.76 -7.44 -0.15
C PRO A 41 -20.36 -6.87 1.14
N PRO A 42 -21.04 -7.71 1.93
CA PRO A 42 -21.77 -7.23 3.08
C PRO A 42 -20.80 -6.44 3.98
N PRO A 43 -21.26 -5.31 4.54
CA PRO A 43 -20.40 -4.41 5.29
C PRO A 43 -19.69 -5.18 6.40
N ALA A 44 -18.38 -5.04 6.49
CA ALA A 44 -17.62 -5.78 7.48
C ALA A 44 -17.84 -5.15 8.87
N GLY A 45 -18.21 -5.97 9.84
CA GLY A 45 -18.30 -5.57 11.25
C GLY A 45 -17.14 -6.15 12.05
N VAL A 46 -16.91 -5.62 13.26
CA VAL A 46 -15.89 -6.15 14.17
C VAL A 46 -16.47 -6.24 15.57
N ASP A 47 -16.42 -7.43 16.16
CA ASP A 47 -16.71 -7.63 17.58
C ASP A 47 -15.39 -7.86 18.33
N ILE A 48 -15.19 -7.10 19.40
CA ILE A 48 -13.98 -7.13 20.25
C ILE A 48 -14.39 -7.55 21.65
N THR A 49 -13.71 -8.57 22.17
CA THR A 49 -13.84 -9.04 23.56
C THR A 49 -12.46 -9.14 24.18
N GLY A 50 -12.33 -9.07 25.50
CA GLY A 50 -11.02 -9.24 26.14
C GLY A 50 -11.01 -8.95 27.63
N ASP A 51 -9.87 -9.23 28.26
CA ASP A 51 -9.73 -9.31 29.72
C ASP A 51 -10.07 -8.01 30.47
N ARG A 52 -9.98 -6.86 29.80
CA ARG A 52 -10.25 -5.53 30.39
C ARG A 52 -11.55 -4.88 29.87
N LEU A 53 -12.35 -5.60 29.09
CA LEU A 53 -13.63 -5.10 28.57
C LEU A 53 -14.78 -5.67 29.40
N GLY A 54 -15.53 -4.82 30.09
CA GLY A 54 -16.70 -5.23 30.87
C GLY A 54 -17.88 -5.72 30.01
N GLN A 55 -17.94 -5.29 28.74
CA GLN A 55 -18.90 -5.75 27.74
C GLN A 55 -18.21 -5.87 26.37
N PRO A 56 -18.66 -6.77 25.49
CA PRO A 56 -18.16 -6.85 24.11
C PRO A 56 -18.34 -5.52 23.38
N LEU A 57 -17.26 -5.00 22.81
CA LEU A 57 -17.29 -3.81 21.98
C LEU A 57 -17.69 -4.22 20.56
N ARG A 58 -18.82 -3.69 20.09
CA ARG A 58 -19.37 -3.99 18.76
C ARG A 58 -19.15 -2.78 17.86
N LEU A 59 -18.22 -2.90 16.93
CA LEU A 59 -17.95 -1.89 15.92
C LEU A 59 -18.72 -2.27 14.65
N ARG A 60 -19.48 -1.32 14.14
CA ARG A 60 -20.24 -1.47 12.92
C ARG A 60 -19.92 -0.29 11.99
N PRO A 61 -19.89 -0.50 10.66
CA PRO A 61 -19.40 0.51 9.74
C PRO A 61 -20.38 1.68 9.52
N ASP A 62 -21.63 1.55 9.95
CA ASP A 62 -22.63 2.62 10.00
C ASP A 62 -22.35 3.63 11.12
N THR A 63 -21.82 3.18 12.27
CA THR A 63 -21.53 4.06 13.42
C THR A 63 -20.04 4.40 13.56
N HIS A 64 -19.16 3.43 13.26
CA HIS A 64 -17.70 3.50 13.48
C HIS A 64 -16.92 3.05 12.22
N PRO A 65 -17.10 3.71 11.06
CA PRO A 65 -16.49 3.27 9.80
C PRO A 65 -14.95 3.28 9.85
N ALA A 66 -14.35 4.26 10.50
CA ALA A 66 -12.90 4.41 10.55
C ALA A 66 -12.25 3.34 11.44
N GLU A 67 -12.84 3.09 12.61
CA GLU A 67 -12.36 2.13 13.60
C GLU A 67 -12.49 0.69 13.08
N VAL A 68 -13.61 0.37 12.42
CA VAL A 68 -13.80 -0.92 11.75
C VAL A 68 -12.69 -1.18 10.74
N VAL A 69 -12.42 -0.21 9.85
CA VAL A 69 -11.37 -0.35 8.83
C VAL A 69 -10.01 -0.50 9.48
N ALA A 70 -9.69 0.33 10.48
CA ALA A 70 -8.42 0.29 11.17
C ALA A 70 -8.17 -1.07 11.85
N VAL A 71 -9.17 -1.62 12.56
CA VAL A 71 -9.05 -2.92 13.24
C VAL A 71 -8.95 -4.07 12.23
N ILE A 72 -9.70 -4.03 11.13
CA ILE A 72 -9.59 -5.05 10.07
C ILE A 72 -8.19 -5.02 9.44
N ASP A 73 -7.63 -3.83 9.21
CA ASP A 73 -6.28 -3.66 8.66
C ASP A 73 -5.19 -4.26 9.57
N GLN A 74 -5.38 -4.22 10.89
CA GLN A 74 -4.46 -4.87 11.85
C GLN A 74 -4.39 -6.39 11.65
N VAL A 75 -5.51 -7.04 11.31
CA VAL A 75 -5.61 -8.50 11.23
C VAL A 75 -5.60 -9.05 9.81
N SER A 76 -5.74 -8.20 8.79
CA SER A 76 -5.64 -8.59 7.38
C SER A 76 -4.18 -8.71 6.92
N TRP A 77 -3.27 -7.97 7.55
CA TRP A 77 -1.84 -7.91 7.22
C TRP A 77 -1.08 -9.23 7.45
N LEU A 78 -1.68 -10.23 8.11
CA LEU A 78 -1.01 -11.47 8.49
C LEU A 78 -0.33 -12.13 7.27
N GLY A 79 1.01 -12.10 7.29
CA GLY A 79 1.83 -12.61 6.18
C GLY A 79 1.66 -14.11 5.93
N SER A 80 2.24 -14.60 4.84
CA SER A 80 2.16 -16.01 4.44
C SER A 80 2.91 -16.98 5.38
N THR A 81 3.78 -16.48 6.26
CA THR A 81 4.67 -17.25 7.13
C THR A 81 4.34 -17.06 8.61
N GLY A 82 3.22 -17.66 9.04
CA GLY A 82 2.89 -17.79 10.47
C GLY A 82 3.76 -18.85 11.15
N GLN A 83 4.19 -18.59 12.38
CA GLN A 83 4.88 -19.55 13.23
C GLN A 83 3.88 -20.50 13.88
N GLN A 84 4.17 -21.79 13.96
CA GLN A 84 3.29 -22.72 14.67
C GLN A 84 3.37 -22.56 16.18
N ARG A 85 4.55 -22.19 16.70
CA ARG A 85 4.80 -21.99 18.12
C ARG A 85 4.73 -20.51 18.46
N GLY A 86 3.88 -20.19 19.42
CA GLY A 86 3.75 -18.84 19.96
C GLY A 86 4.86 -18.51 20.95
N PRO A 87 4.97 -17.23 21.35
CA PRO A 87 5.83 -16.83 22.46
C PRO A 87 5.33 -17.45 23.77
N ALA A 88 6.14 -17.36 24.83
CA ALA A 88 5.80 -17.94 26.13
C ALA A 88 4.56 -17.26 26.74
N ALA A 89 3.74 -18.02 27.48
CA ALA A 89 2.43 -17.53 27.94
C ALA A 89 2.54 -16.33 28.91
N ASP A 90 3.60 -16.30 29.72
CA ASP A 90 3.98 -15.20 30.61
C ASP A 90 4.38 -13.92 29.86
N SER A 91 4.68 -14.03 28.58
CA SER A 91 5.13 -12.93 27.73
C SER A 91 4.03 -12.34 26.85
N LEU A 92 2.79 -12.82 26.93
CA LEU A 92 1.70 -12.42 26.02
C LEU A 92 0.91 -11.19 26.47
N GLY A 93 0.88 -10.86 27.76
CA GLY A 93 0.05 -9.77 28.27
C GLY A 93 -1.46 -10.03 28.11
N PRO A 94 -2.32 -8.98 28.12
CA PRO A 94 -3.76 -9.12 28.04
C PRO A 94 -4.21 -9.62 26.66
N LYS A 95 -5.21 -10.51 26.65
CA LYS A 95 -5.77 -11.07 25.43
C LYS A 95 -7.02 -10.31 24.99
N TYR A 96 -7.10 -10.02 23.70
CA TYR A 96 -8.29 -9.49 23.05
C TYR A 96 -8.69 -10.34 21.86
N THR A 97 -9.89 -10.89 21.86
CA THR A 97 -10.41 -11.67 20.75
C THR A 97 -11.21 -10.76 19.82
N ILE A 98 -10.78 -10.73 18.56
CA ILE A 98 -11.40 -10.01 17.45
C ILE A 98 -12.15 -11.00 16.58
N VAL A 99 -13.43 -10.74 16.36
CA VAL A 99 -14.25 -11.45 15.39
C VAL A 99 -14.59 -10.49 14.26
N VAL A 100 -14.07 -10.77 13.07
CA VAL A 100 -14.40 -10.05 11.84
C VAL A 100 -15.65 -10.66 11.25
N LEU A 101 -16.66 -9.82 11.05
CA LEU A 101 -17.96 -10.18 10.50
C LEU A 101 -18.03 -9.80 9.01
N ALA A 102 -18.81 -10.56 8.26
CA ALA A 102 -19.28 -10.18 6.93
C ALA A 102 -20.80 -10.00 7.01
N GLY A 103 -21.26 -8.75 7.14
CA GLY A 103 -22.61 -8.49 7.67
C GLY A 103 -22.65 -8.85 9.15
N ASP A 104 -23.62 -9.69 9.54
CA ASP A 104 -23.74 -10.19 10.92
C ASP A 104 -23.13 -11.58 11.14
N ALA A 105 -22.62 -12.21 10.08
CA ALA A 105 -22.04 -13.56 10.16
C ALA A 105 -20.54 -13.50 10.48
N PRO A 106 -20.04 -14.26 11.47
CA PRO A 106 -18.62 -14.32 11.77
C PRO A 106 -17.86 -15.01 10.64
N ARG A 107 -16.77 -14.38 10.20
CA ARG A 107 -15.93 -14.85 9.08
C ARG A 107 -14.54 -15.25 9.53
N SER A 108 -13.94 -14.48 10.43
CA SER A 108 -12.59 -14.74 10.92
C SER A 108 -12.50 -14.37 12.39
N THR A 109 -11.74 -15.17 13.15
CA THR A 109 -11.46 -14.93 14.56
C THR A 109 -9.95 -14.85 14.76
N TYR A 110 -9.51 -13.86 15.54
CA TYR A 110 -8.11 -13.62 15.87
C TYR A 110 -7.98 -13.29 17.36
N ASP A 111 -6.95 -13.81 18.01
CA ASP A 111 -6.57 -13.40 19.35
C ASP A 111 -5.38 -12.43 19.25
N LEU A 112 -5.57 -11.22 19.72
CA LEU A 112 -4.59 -10.15 19.75
C LEU A 112 -3.98 -10.02 21.14
N TYR A 113 -2.68 -9.79 21.14
CA TYR A 113 -1.86 -9.58 22.31
C TYR A 113 -1.05 -8.31 22.07
N PRO A 114 -1.66 -7.13 22.28
CA PRO A 114 -1.03 -5.86 21.95
C PRO A 114 0.22 -5.60 22.79
N LEU A 115 0.26 -6.09 24.03
CA LEU A 115 1.35 -5.82 24.99
C LEU A 115 2.29 -7.01 25.19
N ALA A 116 2.40 -7.88 24.19
CA ALA A 116 3.31 -9.01 24.26
C ALA A 116 4.78 -8.54 24.28
N LYS A 117 5.62 -9.21 25.07
CA LYS A 117 7.05 -8.95 25.16
C LYS A 117 7.71 -9.21 23.80
N GLY A 118 8.52 -8.26 23.33
CA GLY A 118 9.12 -8.32 21.99
C GLY A 118 8.19 -7.84 20.87
N GLY A 119 7.06 -7.22 21.22
CA GLY A 119 6.15 -6.55 20.29
C GLY A 119 4.80 -7.26 20.14
N PRO A 120 3.80 -6.58 19.54
CA PRO A 120 2.44 -7.09 19.41
C PRO A 120 2.38 -8.46 18.73
N ARG A 121 1.47 -9.32 19.19
CA ARG A 121 1.29 -10.67 18.65
C ARG A 121 -0.16 -10.93 18.25
N VAL A 122 -0.31 -11.75 17.21
CA VAL A 122 -1.61 -12.23 16.73
C VAL A 122 -1.58 -13.73 16.65
N TYR A 123 -2.60 -14.37 17.23
CA TYR A 123 -2.86 -15.79 17.03
C TYR A 123 -4.11 -15.94 16.17
N ARG A 124 -3.99 -16.76 15.12
CA ARG A 124 -5.11 -17.20 14.29
C ARG A 124 -5.45 -18.63 14.70
N PRO A 125 -6.62 -18.89 15.31
CA PRO A 125 -7.07 -20.25 15.60
C PRO A 125 -7.22 -21.12 14.35
N ALA A 126 -6.99 -22.43 14.48
CA ALA A 126 -7.18 -23.40 13.40
C ALA A 126 -8.66 -23.59 13.02
N ARG A 127 -9.59 -23.39 13.95
CA ARG A 127 -11.03 -23.45 13.66
C ARG A 127 -11.50 -22.04 13.37
N GLN A 128 -11.69 -21.75 12.09
CA GLN A 128 -12.24 -20.49 11.61
C GLN A 128 -13.67 -20.73 11.10
N PRO A 129 -14.63 -19.84 11.40
CA PRO A 129 -15.97 -19.91 10.84
C PRO A 129 -15.93 -19.98 9.30
N GLY A 130 -16.53 -21.02 8.71
CA GLY A 130 -16.59 -21.18 7.25
C GLY A 130 -15.30 -21.67 6.56
N ALA A 131 -14.24 -22.00 7.30
CA ALA A 131 -12.99 -22.49 6.69
C ALA A 131 -12.94 -24.02 6.60
N THR A 132 -12.79 -24.56 5.39
CA THR A 132 -12.62 -26.01 5.15
C THR A 132 -11.21 -26.52 5.48
N ARG A 133 -10.20 -25.64 5.46
CA ARG A 133 -8.80 -25.95 5.80
C ARG A 133 -8.11 -24.75 6.45
N ALA A 134 -8.36 -24.51 7.74
CA ALA A 134 -7.65 -23.47 8.48
C ALA A 134 -6.48 -24.08 9.28
N LYS A 135 -5.31 -23.47 9.16
CA LYS A 135 -4.12 -23.79 9.96
C LYS A 135 -3.99 -22.76 11.08
N ALA A 136 -3.78 -23.22 12.31
CA ALA A 136 -3.42 -22.33 13.39
C ALA A 136 -2.05 -21.71 13.13
N GLY A 137 -1.87 -20.45 13.51
CA GLY A 137 -0.60 -19.76 13.33
C GLY A 137 -0.47 -18.54 14.23
N TRP A 138 0.76 -18.29 14.65
CA TRP A 138 1.20 -17.10 15.35
C TRP A 138 1.89 -16.16 14.39
N PHE A 139 1.59 -14.88 14.55
CA PHE A 139 2.08 -13.82 13.69
C PHE A 139 2.53 -12.63 14.54
N PHE A 140 3.42 -11.84 13.99
CA PHE A 140 3.70 -10.51 14.52
C PHE A 140 2.52 -9.59 14.19
N GLY A 141 2.06 -8.85 15.19
CA GLY A 141 1.15 -7.74 15.02
C GLY A 141 1.88 -6.50 14.53
N ARG A 142 1.12 -5.49 14.08
CA ARG A 142 1.69 -4.20 13.72
C ARG A 142 2.04 -3.41 14.99
N LEU A 143 3.04 -2.54 14.89
CA LEU A 143 3.52 -1.72 16.01
C LEU A 143 2.52 -0.65 16.47
N ASN A 144 1.45 -0.39 15.73
CA ASN A 144 0.39 0.54 16.13
C ASN A 144 -0.86 -0.18 16.64
N MET A 145 -0.76 -1.47 16.98
CA MET A 145 -1.90 -2.27 17.39
C MET A 145 -2.51 -1.78 18.71
N SER A 146 -1.68 -1.49 19.72
CA SER A 146 -2.19 -1.01 21.01
C SER A 146 -2.93 0.31 20.89
N GLU A 147 -2.42 1.22 20.05
CA GLU A 147 -3.04 2.50 19.73
C GLU A 147 -4.34 2.33 18.96
N THR A 148 -4.36 1.49 17.92
CA THR A 148 -5.56 1.21 17.13
C THR A 148 -6.69 0.67 18.01
N LEU A 149 -6.38 -0.28 18.89
CA LEU A 149 -7.36 -0.82 19.83
C LEU A 149 -7.82 0.22 20.86
N ARG A 150 -6.93 1.10 21.31
CA ARG A 150 -7.28 2.18 22.24
C ARG A 150 -8.25 3.18 21.59
N THR A 151 -7.98 3.59 20.36
CA THR A 151 -8.87 4.49 19.59
C THR A 151 -10.21 3.84 19.31
N ALA A 152 -10.25 2.51 19.12
CA ALA A 152 -11.48 1.76 18.99
C ALA A 152 -12.30 1.67 20.29
N GLY A 153 -11.74 2.04 21.44
CA GLY A 153 -12.41 2.04 22.75
C GLY A 153 -11.97 0.93 23.71
N VAL A 154 -10.91 0.18 23.38
CA VAL A 154 -10.33 -0.79 24.30
C VAL A 154 -9.54 -0.07 25.41
N PRO A 155 -9.78 -0.33 26.70
CA PRO A 155 -9.10 0.34 27.80
C PRO A 155 -7.67 -0.20 27.97
N LEU A 156 -6.76 0.29 27.13
CA LEU A 156 -5.34 0.02 27.16
C LEU A 156 -4.57 1.26 27.65
N GLU A 157 -3.63 1.04 28.56
CA GLU A 157 -2.70 2.09 29.01
C GLU A 157 -1.93 2.68 27.83
N ARG A 158 -1.62 3.98 27.93
CA ARG A 158 -0.87 4.70 26.91
C ARG A 158 0.59 4.30 26.97
N GLN A 159 1.02 3.47 26.03
CA GLN A 159 2.41 3.07 25.85
C GLN A 159 2.76 3.10 24.36
N PHE A 160 4.04 3.34 24.08
CA PHE A 160 4.60 3.21 22.74
C PHE A 160 5.07 1.76 22.58
N ASP A 161 4.53 1.05 21.59
CA ASP A 161 4.95 -0.32 21.27
C ASP A 161 6.36 -0.26 20.67
N THR A 162 7.38 -0.30 21.53
CA THR A 162 8.78 -0.37 21.11
C THR A 162 9.18 -1.83 21.01
N VAL A 163 9.87 -2.19 19.92
CA VAL A 163 10.50 -3.52 19.78
C VAL A 163 11.71 -3.56 20.71
N THR A 164 11.48 -3.83 21.99
CA THR A 164 12.57 -4.05 22.95
C THR A 164 13.20 -5.41 22.64
N GLY A 165 14.09 -5.44 21.64
CA GLY A 165 14.74 -6.67 21.18
C GLY A 165 15.45 -6.58 19.81
N GLY A 166 15.40 -5.44 19.11
CA GLY A 166 16.20 -5.22 17.91
C GLY A 166 17.57 -4.63 18.27
N VAL A 167 18.64 -5.37 18.00
CA VAL A 167 20.02 -4.86 18.02
C VAL A 167 20.16 -3.95 16.79
N GLY A 168 20.06 -2.64 16.99
CA GLY A 168 20.15 -1.67 15.91
C GLY A 168 19.90 -0.27 16.45
N GLY A 169 20.99 0.43 16.76
CA GLY A 169 20.99 1.76 17.34
C GLY A 169 20.17 2.77 16.56
N GLY A 170 19.47 3.60 17.30
CA GLY A 170 18.71 4.73 16.82
C GLY A 170 18.40 5.61 18.02
N GLU A 171 19.45 6.24 18.53
CA GLU A 171 19.35 7.41 19.40
C GLU A 171 18.27 8.33 18.83
N ARG A 172 17.15 8.44 19.53
CA ARG A 172 16.11 9.39 19.14
C ARG A 172 16.58 10.76 19.57
N VAL A 173 17.40 11.38 18.72
CA VAL A 173 17.45 12.83 18.60
C VAL A 173 16.02 13.24 18.26
N ILE A 174 15.39 13.97 19.18
CA ILE A 174 14.24 14.80 18.86
C ILE A 174 14.84 16.05 18.20
N PRO A 175 14.65 16.31 16.90
CA PRO A 175 14.85 17.65 16.38
C PRO A 175 13.53 18.38 16.65
N GLU A 176 13.52 19.16 17.73
CA GLU A 176 12.60 20.27 17.89
C GLU A 176 13.01 21.36 16.89
N ASP A 177 12.75 21.14 15.61
CA ASP A 177 12.78 22.20 14.60
C ASP A 177 11.76 21.85 13.51
N SER A 178 10.69 22.64 13.53
CA SER A 178 9.63 22.78 12.54
C SER A 178 9.94 22.18 11.16
N LEU A 179 9.37 21.01 10.89
CA LEU A 179 9.17 20.50 9.53
C LEU A 179 8.24 21.47 8.81
N ASP A 180 8.79 22.24 7.86
CA ASP A 180 8.01 23.00 6.88
C ASP A 180 7.86 22.13 5.62
N PRO A 181 6.79 21.32 5.51
CA PRO A 181 6.62 20.31 4.45
C PRO A 181 6.58 20.88 3.04
N ALA A 182 6.42 22.20 2.88
CA ALA A 182 6.47 22.85 1.57
C ALA A 182 7.89 22.89 0.98
N ARG A 183 8.93 23.07 1.82
CA ARG A 183 10.32 23.15 1.33
C ARG A 183 10.87 21.82 0.83
N ASP A 184 10.56 20.72 1.52
CA ASP A 184 11.01 19.38 1.13
C ASP A 184 10.39 18.93 -0.20
N ILE A 185 9.14 19.34 -0.50
CA ILE A 185 8.47 18.98 -1.76
C ILE A 185 9.15 19.69 -2.94
N ASP A 186 9.48 20.97 -2.81
CA ASP A 186 10.13 21.74 -3.87
C ASP A 186 11.55 21.22 -4.19
N GLU A 187 12.29 20.77 -3.16
CA GLU A 187 13.62 20.21 -3.34
C GLU A 187 13.58 18.85 -4.06
N VAL A 188 12.66 17.96 -3.65
CA VAL A 188 12.45 16.66 -4.30
C VAL A 188 11.94 16.81 -5.73
N LEU A 189 11.04 17.77 -5.99
CA LEU A 189 10.50 18.02 -7.33
C LEU A 189 11.56 18.65 -8.26
N GLY A 190 12.41 19.52 -7.74
CA GLY A 190 13.54 20.11 -8.46
C GLY A 190 14.57 19.06 -8.87
N GLU A 191 14.86 18.10 -8.00
CA GLU A 191 15.79 17.01 -8.32
C GLU A 191 15.20 16.04 -9.34
N LEU A 192 13.89 15.74 -9.26
CA LEU A 192 13.17 14.94 -10.25
C LEU A 192 13.15 15.62 -11.62
N GLN A 193 12.90 16.93 -11.66
CA GLN A 193 12.92 17.73 -12.88
C GLN A 193 14.32 17.77 -13.50
N ARG A 194 15.37 17.89 -12.69
CA ARG A 194 16.76 17.87 -13.15
C ARG A 194 17.14 16.53 -13.78
N LEU A 195 16.75 15.41 -13.17
CA LEU A 195 16.98 14.08 -13.73
C LEU A 195 16.18 13.84 -15.03
N LEU A 196 14.94 14.32 -15.09
CA LEU A 196 14.11 14.21 -16.29
C LEU A 196 14.64 15.07 -17.44
N LEU A 197 15.02 16.32 -17.18
CA LEU A 197 15.64 17.20 -18.17
C LEU A 197 16.98 16.67 -18.68
N LEU A 198 17.79 16.06 -17.81
CA LEU A 198 19.03 15.41 -18.21
C LEU A 198 18.75 14.25 -19.18
N ASN A 199 17.81 13.37 -18.86
CA ASN A 199 17.46 12.22 -19.70
C ASN A 199 16.87 12.66 -21.06
N VAL A 200 15.99 13.65 -21.06
CA VAL A 200 15.42 14.22 -22.30
C VAL A 200 16.49 14.91 -23.14
N GLY A 201 17.41 15.65 -22.51
CA GLY A 201 18.54 16.29 -23.20
C GLY A 201 19.45 15.27 -23.89
N VAL A 202 19.82 14.19 -23.21
CA VAL A 202 20.62 13.10 -23.79
C VAL A 202 19.90 12.46 -24.97
N MET A 203 18.60 12.20 -24.86
CA MET A 203 17.80 11.64 -25.95
C MET A 203 17.81 12.54 -27.18
N LEU A 204 17.64 13.86 -27.01
CA LEU A 204 17.69 14.82 -28.10
C LEU A 204 19.07 14.84 -28.77
N VAL A 205 20.15 14.86 -28.00
CA VAL A 205 21.52 14.84 -28.55
C VAL A 205 21.77 13.58 -29.39
N ILE A 206 21.37 12.41 -28.90
CA ILE A 206 21.49 11.15 -29.65
C ILE A 206 20.68 11.23 -30.95
N THR A 207 19.45 11.74 -30.88
CA THR A 207 18.54 11.84 -32.03
C THR A 207 19.07 12.80 -33.09
N PHE A 208 19.55 13.99 -32.69
CA PHE A 208 20.16 14.95 -33.59
C PHE A 208 21.51 14.47 -34.13
N GLY A 209 22.31 13.77 -33.32
CA GLY A 209 23.56 13.15 -33.76
C GLY A 209 23.33 12.10 -34.84
N LEU A 210 22.37 11.19 -34.63
CA LEU A 210 21.97 10.19 -35.63
C LEU A 210 21.43 10.84 -36.90
N ALA A 211 20.57 11.86 -36.78
CA ALA A 211 20.03 12.59 -37.93
C ALA A 211 21.12 13.33 -38.70
N GLY A 212 22.09 13.94 -38.01
CA GLY A 212 23.23 14.62 -38.61
C GLY A 212 24.17 13.68 -39.36
N ILE A 213 24.49 12.53 -38.75
CA ILE A 213 25.30 11.48 -39.40
C ILE A 213 24.57 10.95 -40.64
N ALA A 214 23.27 10.68 -40.55
CA ALA A 214 22.47 10.24 -41.70
C ALA A 214 22.46 11.27 -42.84
N LEU A 215 22.38 12.56 -42.52
CA LEU A 215 22.45 13.65 -43.50
C LEU A 215 23.83 13.78 -44.14
N LEU A 216 24.91 13.64 -43.36
CA LEU A 216 26.29 13.64 -43.84
C LEU A 216 26.58 12.46 -44.78
N ILE A 217 26.11 11.26 -44.42
CA ILE A 217 26.20 10.08 -45.28
C ILE A 217 25.45 10.33 -46.59
N ARG A 218 24.22 10.87 -46.52
CA ARG A 218 23.41 11.19 -47.69
C ARG A 218 24.09 12.18 -48.63
N HIS A 219 24.82 13.17 -48.10
CA HIS A 219 25.52 14.17 -48.90
C HIS A 219 26.85 13.65 -49.49
N ARG A 220 27.48 12.65 -48.87
CA ARG A 220 28.71 12.02 -49.41
C ARG A 220 28.46 10.95 -50.46
N THR A 221 27.28 10.35 -50.49
CA THR A 221 26.90 9.31 -51.47
C THR A 221 26.24 9.87 -52.75
N HIS A 222 26.31 11.18 -52.97
CA HIS A 222 25.81 11.88 -54.16
C HIS A 222 26.96 12.63 -54.84
#